data_AF-A0A938XUW7-F1
#
_entry.id   AF-A0A938XUW7-F1
#
_cell.length_a   1.000
_cell.length_b   1.000
_cell.length_c   1.000
_cell.angle_alpha   90.00
_cell.angle_beta   90.00
_cell.angle_gamma   90.00
#
_symmetry.space_group_name_H-M   'P 1'
#
loop_
_entity.id
_entity.type
_entity.pdbx_description
1 polymer ?
#
loop_
_entity_poly.entity_id
_entity_poly.type
_entity_poly.pdbx_seq_one_letter_code
_entity_poly.pdbx_strand_id
1 'polypeptide(L)'
;MSTTAASGVSEKTIALDLLNSAKQAVMLYARAINEAQNQQLRNVLEKQMMDAVHYQQSLAQFAIQQGYYQAKMEPMQMVKQNLQEASQAMGYQMV
;
A
#
# COMPACT_ATOMS: atom_id res chain seq x y z
N MET A 1 -26.44 0.64 -25.08
CA MET A 1 -25.45 -0.40 -24.71
C MET A 1 -24.94 -0.07 -23.33
N SER A 2 -25.57 -0.65 -22.31
CA SER A 2 -25.18 -0.46 -20.92
C SER A 2 -24.06 -1.44 -20.62
N THR A 3 -22.82 -0.96 -20.55
CA THR A 3 -21.71 -1.76 -20.05
C THR A 3 -21.97 -1.97 -18.56
N THR A 4 -22.46 -3.16 -18.24
CA THR A 4 -22.42 -3.78 -16.91
C THR A 4 -21.17 -3.34 -16.16
N ALA A 5 -21.38 -2.75 -14.99
CA ALA A 5 -20.33 -2.37 -14.06
C ALA A 5 -19.31 -3.51 -13.92
N ALA A 6 -18.05 -3.23 -14.24
CA ALA A 6 -16.96 -4.13 -13.93
C ALA A 6 -16.84 -4.24 -12.41
N SER A 7 -17.49 -5.24 -11.83
CA SER A 7 -17.31 -5.74 -10.47
C SER A 7 -15.95 -6.43 -10.34
N GLY A 8 -14.87 -5.72 -10.66
CA GLY A 8 -13.49 -6.20 -10.63
C GLY A 8 -12.61 -5.19 -9.90
N VAL A 9 -11.81 -5.67 -8.96
CA VAL A 9 -10.83 -4.83 -8.25
C VAL A 9 -9.85 -4.26 -9.28
N SER A 10 -9.67 -2.94 -9.31
CA SER A 10 -8.76 -2.29 -10.26
C SER A 10 -7.29 -2.61 -9.95
N GLU A 11 -6.43 -2.62 -10.97
CA GLU A 11 -4.98 -2.81 -10.77
C GLU A 11 -4.38 -1.75 -9.83
N LYS A 12 -4.86 -0.50 -9.89
CA LYS A 12 -4.50 0.57 -8.94
C LYS A 12 -4.82 0.15 -7.50
N THR A 13 -6.03 -0.35 -7.26
CA THR A 13 -6.47 -0.81 -5.93
C THR A 13 -5.61 -1.96 -5.45
N ILE A 14 -5.37 -2.98 -6.29
CA ILE A 14 -4.52 -4.13 -5.94
C ILE A 14 -3.10 -3.67 -5.59
N ALA A 15 -2.50 -2.80 -6.41
CA ALA A 15 -1.14 -2.32 -6.20
C ALA A 15 -1.00 -1.52 -4.89
N LEU A 16 -1.97 -0.65 -4.60
CA LEU A 16 -1.98 0.16 -3.38
C LEU A 16 -2.24 -0.69 -2.13
N ASP A 17 -3.13 -1.67 -2.20
CA ASP A 17 -3.41 -2.61 -1.09
C ASP A 17 -2.20 -3.51 -0.80
N LEU A 18 -1.53 -4.01 -1.83
CA LEU A 18 -0.28 -4.76 -1.70
C LEU A 18 0.81 -3.90 -1.08
N LEU A 19 0.97 -2.66 -1.55
CA LEU A 19 1.96 -1.73 -1.01
C LEU A 19 1.69 -1.44 0.47
N ASN A 20 0.43 -1.24 0.85
CA ASN A 20 0.04 -1.02 2.24
C ASN A 20 0.29 -2.26 3.11
N SER A 21 -0.02 -3.45 2.60
CA SER A 21 0.23 -4.72 3.29
C SER A 21 1.72 -4.97 3.50
N ALA A 22 2.56 -4.67 2.50
CA ALA A 22 4.01 -4.80 2.60
C ALA A 22 4.60 -3.85 3.66
N LYS A 23 4.13 -2.59 3.72
CA LYS A 23 4.50 -1.64 4.79
C LYS A 23 4.14 -2.16 6.18
N GLN A 24 2.95 -2.74 6.33
CA GLN A 24 2.52 -3.35 7.59
C GLN A 24 3.39 -4.56 7.97
N ALA A 25 3.73 -5.42 7.01
CA ALA A 25 4.59 -6.57 7.25
C ALA A 25 5.96 -6.15 7.84
N VAL A 26 6.59 -5.09 7.31
CA VAL A 26 7.85 -4.56 7.86
C VAL A 26 7.70 -4.16 9.34
N MET A 27 6.63 -3.46 9.70
CA MET A 27 6.37 -3.08 11.10
C MET A 27 6.14 -4.30 12.00
N LEU A 28 5.39 -5.29 11.51
CA LEU A 28 5.11 -6.52 12.25
C LEU A 28 6.39 -7.34 12.46
N TYR A 29 7.26 -7.45 11.46
CA TYR A 29 8.55 -8.10 11.63
C TYR A 29 9.45 -7.38 12.63
N ALA A 30 9.55 -6.05 12.56
CA ALA A 30 10.31 -5.27 13.52
C ALA A 30 9.84 -5.52 14.96
N ARG A 31 8.51 -5.59 15.17
CA ARG A 31 7.93 -5.96 16.46
C ARG A 31 8.31 -7.39 16.88
N ALA A 32 8.11 -8.37 15.99
CA ALA A 32 8.40 -9.77 16.27
C ALA A 32 9.88 -10.03 16.58
N ILE A 33 10.80 -9.34 15.89
CA ILE A 33 12.26 -9.40 16.16
C ILE A 33 12.57 -8.96 17.59
N ASN A 34 11.91 -7.91 18.08
CA ASN A 34 12.10 -7.42 19.45
C ASN A 34 11.51 -8.36 20.50
N GLU A 35 10.40 -9.03 20.19
CA GLU A 35 9.73 -9.98 21.09
C GLU A 35 10.39 -11.39 21.06
N ALA A 36 11.16 -11.72 20.02
CA ALA A 36 11.80 -13.03 19.86
C ALA A 36 12.99 -13.23 20.80
N GLN A 37 12.86 -14.18 21.74
CA GLN A 37 13.97 -14.60 22.61
C GLN A 37 14.88 -15.69 21.99
N ASN A 38 14.40 -16.40 20.97
CA ASN A 38 15.18 -17.40 20.27
C ASN A 38 16.01 -16.74 19.13
N GLN A 39 17.33 -16.90 19.18
CA GLN A 39 18.25 -16.27 18.21
C GLN A 39 18.06 -16.79 16.77
N GLN A 40 17.77 -18.08 16.59
CA GLN A 40 17.53 -18.64 15.25
C GLN A 40 16.25 -18.05 14.65
N LEU A 41 15.19 -17.93 15.45
CA LEU A 41 13.95 -17.28 15.03
C LEU A 41 14.20 -15.80 14.68
N ARG A 42 14.97 -15.08 15.51
CA ARG A 42 15.34 -13.69 15.26
C ARG A 42 16.01 -13.52 13.89
N ASN A 43 17.01 -14.35 13.59
CA ASN A 43 17.73 -14.30 12.31
C ASN A 43 16.79 -14.54 11.11
N VAL A 44 15.81 -15.45 11.24
CA VAL A 44 14.82 -15.71 10.19
C VAL A 44 13.89 -14.49 10.00
N LEU A 45 13.42 -13.89 11.09
CA LEU A 45 12.56 -12.71 11.04
C LEU A 45 13.28 -11.48 10.45
N GLU A 46 14.56 -11.29 10.77
CA GLU A 46 15.40 -10.24 10.17
C GLU A 46 15.52 -10.41 8.66
N LYS A 47 15.73 -11.64 8.19
CA LYS A 47 15.75 -11.94 6.75
C LYS A 47 14.40 -11.64 6.09
N GLN A 48 13.29 -12.09 6.69
CA GLN A 48 11.94 -11.81 6.17
C GLN A 48 11.63 -10.31 6.18
N MET A 49 12.11 -9.57 7.17
CA MET A 49 11.99 -8.11 7.21
C MET A 49 12.72 -7.45 6.04
N MET A 50 13.95 -7.87 5.73
CA MET A 50 14.68 -7.37 4.55
C MET A 50 13.95 -7.70 3.25
N ASP A 51 13.45 -8.92 3.10
CA ASP A 51 12.66 -9.32 1.93
C ASP A 51 11.40 -8.45 1.78
N ALA A 52 10.68 -8.19 2.88
CA ALA A 52 9.53 -7.30 2.90
C ALA A 52 9.90 -5.84 2.54
N VAL A 53 11.06 -5.35 2.99
CA VAL A 53 11.58 -4.03 2.61
C VAL A 53 11.84 -3.95 1.10
N HIS A 54 12.49 -4.95 0.51
CA HIS A 54 12.73 -5.00 -0.94
C HIS A 54 11.42 -5.11 -1.74
N TYR A 55 10.47 -5.89 -1.23
CA TYR A 55 9.16 -6.04 -1.86
C TYR A 55 8.35 -4.74 -1.83
N GLN A 56 8.26 -4.03 -0.69
CA GLN A 56 7.57 -2.74 -0.64
C GLN A 56 8.22 -1.69 -1.55
N GLN A 57 9.55 -1.69 -1.69
CA GLN A 57 10.26 -0.77 -2.59
C GLN A 57 9.90 -1.04 -4.05
N SER A 58 9.87 -2.31 -4.43
CA SER A 58 9.48 -2.73 -5.79
C SER A 58 8.03 -2.34 -6.11
N LEU A 59 7.11 -2.58 -5.16
CA LEU A 59 5.71 -2.17 -5.29
C LEU A 59 5.55 -0.64 -5.36
N ALA A 60 6.28 0.11 -4.54
CA ALA A 60 6.26 1.57 -4.57
C ALA A 60 6.75 2.09 -5.92
N GLN A 61 7.85 1.54 -6.43
CA GLN A 61 8.40 1.93 -7.72
C GLN A 61 7.43 1.62 -8.87
N PHE A 62 6.81 0.44 -8.85
CA PHE A 62 5.76 0.06 -9.80
C PHE A 62 4.56 1.02 -9.74
N ALA A 63 4.04 1.28 -8.53
CA ALA A 63 2.90 2.17 -8.34
C ALA A 63 3.22 3.61 -8.77
N ILE A 64 4.46 4.09 -8.60
CA ILE A 64 4.90 5.40 -9.12
C ILE A 64 4.93 5.39 -10.65
N GLN A 65 5.51 4.35 -11.26
CA GLN A 65 5.62 4.25 -12.73
C GLN A 65 4.25 4.19 -13.42
N GLN A 66 3.28 3.53 -12.81
CA GLN A 66 1.91 3.44 -13.32
C GLN A 66 1.06 4.68 -12.97
N GLY A 67 1.60 5.65 -12.21
CA GLY A 67 0.86 6.82 -11.75
C GLY A 67 -0.16 6.53 -10.63
N TYR A 68 -0.12 5.34 -10.04
CA TYR A 68 -1.00 4.90 -8.95
C TYR A 68 -0.61 5.50 -7.60
N TYR A 69 0.67 5.82 -7.40
CA TYR A 69 1.20 6.37 -6.16
C TYR A 69 2.07 7.61 -6.42
N GLN A 70 1.70 8.74 -5.83
CA GLN A 70 2.41 10.01 -6.03
C GLN A 70 3.30 10.32 -4.81
N ALA A 71 4.49 9.75 -4.78
CA ALA A 71 5.42 9.86 -3.64
C ALA A 71 5.94 11.28 -3.36
N LYS A 72 5.79 12.21 -4.31
CA LYS A 72 6.28 13.61 -4.23
C LYS A 72 5.17 14.65 -4.25
N MET A 73 3.90 14.23 -4.16
CA MET A 73 2.80 15.19 -4.14
C MET A 73 2.82 15.96 -2.82
N GLU A 74 2.56 17.26 -2.88
CA GLU A 74 2.43 18.10 -1.69
C GLU A 74 1.31 17.56 -0.76
N PRO A 75 1.52 17.50 0.57
CA PRO A 75 0.58 16.85 1.49
C PRO A 75 -0.87 17.34 1.36
N MET A 76 -1.07 18.65 1.20
CA MET A 76 -2.40 19.23 1.04
C MET A 76 -3.07 18.86 -0.28
N GLN A 77 -2.30 18.62 -1.34
CA GLN A 77 -2.85 18.13 -2.60
C GLN A 77 -3.27 16.66 -2.47
N MET A 78 -2.48 15.83 -1.77
CA MET A 78 -2.83 14.43 -1.52
C MET A 78 -4.13 14.31 -0.73
N VAL A 79 -4.29 15.11 0.32
CA VAL A 79 -5.52 15.11 1.15
C VAL A 79 -6.73 15.48 0.30
N LYS A 80 -6.64 16.53 -0.54
CA LYS A 80 -7.74 16.93 -1.43
C LYS A 80 -8.11 15.83 -2.43
N GLN A 81 -7.12 15.21 -3.05
CA GLN A 81 -7.35 14.11 -4.00
C GLN A 81 -8.02 12.92 -3.32
N ASN A 82 -7.50 12.48 -2.17
CA ASN A 82 -8.07 11.35 -1.42
C ASN A 82 -9.50 11.63 -0.96
N LEU A 83 -9.81 12.86 -0.54
CA LEU A 83 -11.17 13.26 -0.17
C LEU A 83 -12.13 13.24 -1.37
N GLN A 84 -11.69 13.68 -2.55
CA GLN A 84 -12.48 13.59 -3.77
C GLN A 84 -12.71 12.13 -4.21
N GLU A 85 -11.67 11.29 -4.19
CA GLU A 85 -11.80 9.87 -4.52
C GLU A 85 -12.75 9.17 -3.54
N ALA A 86 -12.67 9.48 -2.25
CA ALA A 86 -13.57 8.96 -1.23
C ALA A 86 -15.01 9.46 -1.39
N SER A 87 -15.22 10.75 -1.68
CA SER A 87 -16.57 11.29 -1.88
C SER A 87 -17.26 10.69 -3.11
N GLN A 88 -16.50 10.49 -4.19
CA GLN A 88 -16.98 9.80 -5.39
C GLN A 88 -17.36 8.34 -5.10
N ALA A 89 -16.52 7.61 -4.36
CA ALA A 89 -16.83 6.24 -3.94
C ALA A 89 -18.06 6.15 -3.03
N MET A 90 -18.30 7.16 -2.20
CA MET A 90 -19.48 7.28 -1.34
C MET A 90 -20.72 7.86 -2.04
N GLY A 91 -20.62 8.26 -3.31
CA GLY A 91 -21.74 8.83 -4.08
C GLY A 91 -22.12 10.28 -3.70
N TYR A 92 -21.27 11.01 -2.98
CA TYR A 92 -21.48 12.43 -2.70
C TYR A 92 -20.96 13.30 -3.85
N GLN A 93 -21.87 13.95 -4.58
CA GLN A 93 -21.55 15.07 -5.47
C GLN A 93 -21.48 16.36 -4.63
N MET A 94 -20.30 16.95 -4.51
CA MET A 94 -20.16 18.33 -4.03
C MET A 94 -20.75 19.25 -5.11
N VAL A 95 -21.87 19.91 -4.79
CA VAL A 95 -22.51 20.98 -5.58
C VAL A 95 -21.66 22.24 -5.55
#